data_AF-A0A194WST2-F1
#
_entry.id   AF-A0A194WST2-F1
#
_cell.length_a   1.000
_cell.length_b   1.000
_cell.length_c   1.000
_cell.angle_alpha   90.00
_cell.angle_beta   90.00
_cell.angle_gamma   90.00
#
_symmetry.space_group_name_H-M   'P 1'
#
loop_
_entity.id
_entity.type
_entity.pdbx_description
1 polymer ?
#
loop_
_entity_poly.entity_id
_entity_poly.type
_entity_poly.pdbx_seq_one_letter_code
_entity_poly.pdbx_strand_id
1 'polypeptide(L)'
;MPPKAKNKARAFKSTSVTTKSSSSPSLDPPAPFKRAPIAYEPFLSNLQKHHVYIAHIDSKPRDFKQKIFLVPLVLNVAVIALVLWRIKVIGPWYMKICFSLMGKFNDMTIDTARTPVDTMAWEIIKRTAVFMIDLLIYVFVWLPFPWDFFVGRKSGSPVAWRLAVGYQNKEIIVRRSRKWYSTVGHPVEKGEDQEKLFAVVKKATDPMWMSEKTGYAMLNTEWDLDWKLMVVATKLVDNKQLTMDDFRTMTFVHCEEFGWMVIESAQAGGSAKEEEGRRKIVAFKDELTAMGKENLFFRWIELVQYESSRPGGFGPEQQRKTMEKARDLFEAQGVDFDRFWAKIGGMQGMPGMDEM
;
A
#
# COMPACT_ATOMS: atom_id res chain seq x y z
N MET A 1 -19.51 86.36 9.80
CA MET A 1 -18.48 85.32 9.95
C MET A 1 -19.05 84.00 9.42
N PRO A 2 -18.33 83.29 8.55
CA PRO A 2 -18.83 82.14 7.77
C PRO A 2 -18.76 80.79 8.55
N PRO A 3 -19.48 79.74 8.09
CA PRO A 3 -19.63 78.47 8.81
C PRO A 3 -18.52 77.46 8.47
N LYS A 4 -18.07 76.65 9.45
CA LYS A 4 -17.18 75.50 9.20
C LYS A 4 -17.97 74.19 9.21
N ALA A 5 -17.96 73.55 8.04
CA ALA A 5 -18.58 72.26 7.75
C ALA A 5 -17.77 71.08 8.28
N LYS A 6 -18.49 69.99 8.54
CA LYS A 6 -18.06 68.69 9.08
C LYS A 6 -17.30 67.87 8.02
N ASN A 7 -16.14 67.31 8.38
CA ASN A 7 -15.44 66.33 7.55
C ASN A 7 -15.93 64.90 7.83
N LYS A 8 -16.28 64.20 6.75
CA LYS A 8 -16.65 62.78 6.66
C LYS A 8 -15.42 61.89 6.89
N ALA A 9 -15.51 60.94 7.81
CA ALA A 9 -14.67 59.74 7.83
C ALA A 9 -15.52 58.54 7.37
N ARG A 10 -15.08 57.87 6.30
CA ARG A 10 -15.68 56.64 5.75
C ARG A 10 -15.20 55.44 6.58
N ALA A 11 -16.12 54.74 7.23
CA ALA A 11 -15.87 53.44 7.83
C ALA A 11 -16.03 52.33 6.76
N PHE A 12 -14.98 51.51 6.61
CA PHE A 12 -15.02 50.31 5.77
C PHE A 12 -15.88 49.24 6.43
N LYS A 13 -16.92 48.80 5.71
CA LYS A 13 -17.85 47.75 6.11
C LYS A 13 -17.20 46.39 5.81
N SER A 14 -16.77 45.69 6.86
CA SER A 14 -16.35 44.29 6.79
C SER A 14 -17.56 43.41 6.45
N THR A 15 -17.64 42.96 5.20
CA THR A 15 -18.59 41.94 4.76
C THR A 15 -18.15 40.60 5.35
N SER A 16 -18.81 40.17 6.43
CA SER A 16 -18.75 38.78 6.88
C SER A 16 -19.38 37.89 5.81
N VAL A 17 -18.54 37.26 4.99
CA VAL A 17 -18.95 36.17 4.11
C VAL A 17 -19.24 34.98 4.99
N THR A 18 -20.49 34.87 5.42
CA THR A 18 -21.07 33.65 5.95
C THR A 18 -21.19 32.68 4.77
N THR A 19 -20.14 31.91 4.52
CA THR A 19 -20.18 30.77 3.59
C THR A 19 -21.15 29.76 4.16
N LYS A 20 -22.42 29.87 3.76
CA LYS A 20 -23.42 28.81 3.92
C LYS A 20 -22.84 27.56 3.28
N SER A 21 -22.49 26.58 4.11
CA SER A 21 -22.32 25.19 3.70
C SER A 21 -23.61 24.76 3.01
N SER A 22 -23.59 24.71 1.69
CA SER A 22 -24.64 24.06 0.90
C SER A 22 -24.56 22.57 1.19
N SER A 23 -25.32 22.12 2.20
CA SER A 23 -25.69 20.72 2.37
C SER A 23 -26.58 20.34 1.19
N SER A 24 -25.99 19.80 0.14
CA SER A 24 -26.70 18.98 -0.83
C SER A 24 -27.25 17.74 -0.11
N PRO A 25 -28.45 17.26 -0.49
CA PRO A 25 -29.09 16.13 0.14
C PRO A 25 -28.21 14.89 -0.04
N SER A 26 -28.09 14.13 1.05
CA SER A 26 -27.37 12.87 1.19
C SER A 26 -27.82 11.83 0.14
N LEU A 27 -27.16 11.83 -1.02
CA LEU A 27 -27.11 10.65 -1.87
C LEU A 27 -25.99 9.77 -1.33
N ASP A 28 -26.36 8.65 -0.71
CA ASP A 28 -25.38 7.65 -0.31
C ASP A 28 -24.71 7.06 -1.57
N PRO A 29 -23.39 6.83 -1.55
CA PRO A 29 -22.69 6.28 -2.70
C PRO A 29 -23.23 4.88 -3.03
N PRO A 30 -23.21 4.49 -4.33
CA PRO A 30 -23.71 3.18 -4.72
C PRO A 30 -22.88 2.06 -4.09
N ALA A 31 -23.54 0.99 -3.65
CA ALA A 31 -22.85 -0.21 -3.16
C ALA A 31 -21.87 -0.74 -4.23
N PRO A 32 -20.64 -1.14 -3.87
CA PRO A 32 -20.13 -1.42 -2.51
C PRO A 32 -19.40 -0.25 -1.84
N PHE A 33 -19.45 0.96 -2.40
CA PHE A 33 -18.79 2.12 -1.81
C PHE A 33 -19.56 2.60 -0.58
N LYS A 34 -18.84 2.91 0.49
CA LYS A 34 -19.37 3.59 1.68
C LYS A 34 -18.73 4.96 1.80
N ARG A 35 -19.42 5.92 2.40
CA ARG A 35 -18.82 7.21 2.72
C ARG A 35 -17.75 7.03 3.81
N ALA A 36 -16.62 7.72 3.65
CA ALA A 36 -15.58 7.66 4.67
C ALA A 36 -16.09 8.26 6.00
N PRO A 37 -15.89 7.57 7.14
CA PRO A 37 -16.26 8.13 8.44
C PRO A 37 -15.51 9.44 8.73
N ILE A 38 -16.16 10.37 9.41
CA ILE A 38 -15.62 11.72 9.71
C ILE A 38 -14.29 11.63 10.47
N ALA A 39 -14.09 10.60 11.29
CA ALA A 39 -12.84 10.35 12.00
C ALA A 39 -11.61 10.27 11.09
N TYR A 40 -11.77 9.86 9.82
CA TYR A 40 -10.67 9.76 8.86
C TYR A 40 -10.32 11.06 8.17
N GLU A 41 -11.07 12.15 8.38
CA GLU A 41 -10.84 13.44 7.72
C GLU A 41 -9.41 13.98 7.85
N PRO A 42 -8.73 13.87 9.02
CA PRO A 42 -7.31 14.25 9.15
C PRO A 42 -6.39 13.45 8.22
N PHE A 43 -6.69 12.18 7.99
CA PHE A 43 -5.94 11.34 7.05
C PHE A 43 -6.28 11.69 5.60
N LEU A 44 -7.57 11.75 5.26
CA LEU A 44 -8.10 11.99 3.90
C LEU A 44 -7.68 13.34 3.33
N SER A 45 -7.51 14.36 4.18
CA SER A 45 -7.01 15.68 3.77
C SER A 45 -5.60 15.65 3.16
N ASN A 46 -4.81 14.64 3.49
CA ASN A 46 -3.44 14.47 2.96
C ASN A 46 -3.41 13.66 1.65
N LEU A 47 -4.51 13.02 1.25
CA LEU A 47 -4.57 12.18 0.05
C LEU A 47 -4.76 13.03 -1.21
N GLN A 48 -4.11 12.64 -2.30
CA GLN A 48 -4.31 13.26 -3.61
C GLN A 48 -5.49 12.62 -4.33
N LYS A 49 -6.41 13.44 -4.85
CA LYS A 49 -7.71 13.04 -5.42
C LYS A 49 -7.63 12.14 -6.67
N HIS A 50 -6.55 12.20 -7.44
CA HIS A 50 -6.38 11.45 -8.69
C HIS A 50 -5.72 10.08 -8.48
N HIS A 51 -5.88 9.49 -7.31
CA HIS A 51 -5.29 8.19 -6.96
C HIS A 51 -6.24 7.37 -6.10
N VAL A 52 -6.08 6.05 -6.21
CA VAL A 52 -6.69 5.07 -5.31
C VAL A 52 -5.64 4.68 -4.29
N TYR A 53 -6.06 4.60 -3.04
CA TYR A 53 -5.16 4.20 -1.96
C TYR A 53 -5.66 2.92 -1.31
N ILE A 54 -4.74 2.04 -0.93
CA ILE A 54 -5.05 0.88 -0.09
C ILE A 54 -4.24 1.02 1.19
N ALA A 55 -4.92 1.06 2.34
CA ALA A 55 -4.26 0.94 3.63
C ALA A 55 -4.52 -0.44 4.23
N HIS A 56 -3.49 -1.02 4.84
CA HIS A 56 -3.58 -2.28 5.56
C HIS A 56 -2.49 -2.37 6.63
N ILE A 57 -2.60 -3.37 7.52
CA ILE A 57 -1.67 -3.59 8.61
C ILE A 57 -0.71 -4.74 8.25
N ASP A 58 0.58 -4.46 8.24
CA ASP A 58 1.63 -5.48 8.15
C ASP A 58 2.03 -5.96 9.55
N SER A 59 1.63 -7.19 9.89
CA SER A 59 1.89 -7.84 11.19
C SER A 59 3.18 -8.68 11.22
N LYS A 60 4.07 -8.56 10.24
CA LYS A 60 5.32 -9.33 10.19
C LYS A 60 6.32 -8.91 11.29
N PRO A 61 7.15 -9.83 11.78
CA PRO A 61 8.08 -9.55 12.86
C PRO A 61 9.11 -8.50 12.46
N ARG A 62 9.52 -7.69 13.44
CA ARG A 62 10.48 -6.60 13.29
C ARG A 62 11.78 -7.03 12.59
N ASP A 63 12.37 -8.15 13.00
CA ASP A 63 13.67 -8.61 12.49
C ASP A 63 13.62 -8.95 11.00
N PHE A 64 12.49 -9.49 10.54
CA PHE A 64 12.29 -9.80 9.13
C PHE A 64 12.21 -8.53 8.29
N LYS A 65 11.51 -7.50 8.79
CA LYS A 65 11.41 -6.18 8.14
C LYS A 65 12.77 -5.49 8.05
N GLN A 66 13.60 -5.59 9.10
CA GLN A 66 14.95 -5.04 9.11
C GLN A 66 15.85 -5.70 8.05
N LYS A 67 15.84 -7.03 7.96
CA LYS A 67 16.63 -7.77 6.97
C LYS A 67 16.24 -7.40 5.54
N ILE A 68 14.93 -7.32 5.26
CA ILE A 68 14.43 -6.95 3.93
C ILE A 68 14.82 -5.51 3.56
N PHE A 69 14.77 -4.57 4.51
CA PHE A 69 15.16 -3.18 4.25
C PHE A 69 16.68 -2.99 4.13
N LEU A 70 17.47 -3.84 4.78
CA LEU A 70 18.94 -3.76 4.71
C LEU A 70 19.47 -4.02 3.28
N VAL A 71 18.84 -4.94 2.54
CA VAL A 71 19.24 -5.28 1.17
C VAL A 71 19.26 -4.05 0.23
N PRO A 72 18.16 -3.30 0.04
CA PRO A 72 18.17 -2.10 -0.79
C PRO A 72 19.02 -0.98 -0.18
N LEU A 73 19.13 -0.89 1.15
CA LEU A 73 20.01 0.11 1.79
C LEU A 73 21.48 -0.11 1.40
N VAL A 74 21.99 -1.33 1.55
CA VAL A 74 23.38 -1.68 1.20
C VAL A 74 23.61 -1.50 -0.30
N LEU A 75 22.66 -1.90 -1.15
CA LEU A 75 22.75 -1.72 -2.60
C LEU A 75 22.86 -0.23 -2.97
N ASN A 76 22.01 0.64 -2.39
CA ASN A 76 22.05 2.07 -2.67
C ASN A 76 23.36 2.72 -2.17
N VAL A 77 23.86 2.31 -1.00
CA VAL A 77 25.16 2.78 -0.48
C VAL A 77 26.31 2.35 -1.39
N ALA A 78 26.29 1.11 -1.89
CA ALA A 78 27.29 0.61 -2.84
C ALA A 78 27.25 1.39 -4.16
N VAL A 79 26.05 1.67 -4.70
CA VAL A 79 25.89 2.51 -5.89
C VAL A 79 26.44 3.92 -5.66
N ILE A 80 26.18 4.52 -4.50
CA ILE A 80 26.74 5.83 -4.15
C ILE A 80 28.27 5.77 -4.13
N ALA A 81 28.85 4.76 -3.47
CA ALA A 81 30.29 4.58 -3.40
C ALA A 81 30.92 4.40 -4.79
N LEU A 82 30.30 3.61 -5.67
CA LEU A 82 30.76 3.42 -7.05
C LEU A 82 30.70 4.71 -7.86
N VAL A 83 29.64 5.50 -7.73
CA VAL A 83 29.51 6.79 -8.42
C VAL A 83 30.54 7.79 -7.89
N LEU A 84 30.75 7.87 -6.57
CA LEU A 84 31.79 8.72 -5.99
C LEU A 84 33.19 8.29 -6.44
N TRP A 85 33.46 6.99 -6.51
CA TRP A 85 34.70 6.46 -7.06
C TRP A 85 34.87 6.83 -8.54
N ARG A 86 33.83 6.69 -9.35
CA ARG A 86 33.81 7.08 -10.77
C ARG A 86 34.09 8.57 -10.95
N ILE A 87 33.46 9.44 -10.14
CA ILE A 87 33.71 10.89 -10.11
C ILE A 87 35.16 11.18 -9.72
N LYS A 88 35.73 10.46 -8.75
CA LYS A 88 37.14 10.65 -8.35
C LYS A 88 38.11 10.27 -9.47
N VAL A 89 37.82 9.20 -10.21
CA VAL A 89 38.72 8.69 -11.28
C VAL A 89 38.61 9.52 -12.56
N ILE A 90 37.41 9.88 -13.00
CA ILE A 90 37.22 10.61 -14.28
C ILE A 90 37.01 12.10 -14.07
N GLY A 91 36.62 12.56 -12.89
CA GLY A 91 36.48 13.99 -12.59
C GLY A 91 37.70 14.81 -13.06
N PRO A 92 38.94 14.39 -12.77
CA PRO A 92 40.13 15.05 -13.29
C PRO A 92 40.21 15.06 -14.82
N TRP A 93 39.78 13.99 -15.49
CA TRP A 93 39.72 13.91 -16.96
C TRP A 93 38.73 14.92 -17.54
N TYR A 94 37.54 15.05 -16.95
CA TYR A 94 36.56 16.07 -17.31
C TYR A 94 37.11 17.49 -17.09
N MET A 95 37.78 17.73 -15.96
CA MET A 95 38.41 19.02 -15.68
C MET A 95 39.49 19.37 -16.71
N LYS A 96 40.31 18.40 -17.15
CA LYS A 96 41.29 18.61 -18.23
C LYS A 96 40.59 19.02 -19.54
N ILE A 97 39.48 18.39 -19.92
CA ILE A 97 38.72 18.78 -21.11
C ILE A 97 38.19 20.22 -20.98
N CYS A 98 37.61 20.58 -19.82
CA CYS A 98 37.15 21.94 -19.56
C CYS A 98 38.29 22.96 -19.62
N PHE A 99 39.44 22.68 -19.02
CA PHE A 99 40.61 23.56 -19.09
C PHE A 99 41.15 23.72 -20.51
N SER A 100 41.11 22.65 -21.31
CA SER A 100 41.46 22.72 -22.74
C SER A 100 40.51 23.63 -23.50
N LEU A 101 39.20 23.60 -23.22
CA LEU A 101 38.21 24.49 -23.84
C LEU A 101 38.41 25.95 -23.42
N MET A 102 38.92 26.19 -22.21
CA MET A 102 39.26 27.53 -21.70
C MET A 102 40.63 28.04 -22.20
N GLY A 103 41.25 27.38 -23.18
CA GLY A 103 42.50 27.81 -23.79
C GLY A 103 43.77 27.45 -23.02
N LYS A 104 43.68 26.62 -21.96
CA LYS A 104 44.87 26.08 -21.28
C LYS A 104 45.27 24.75 -21.94
N PHE A 105 46.35 24.79 -22.72
CA PHE A 105 46.90 23.61 -23.38
C PHE A 105 47.24 22.52 -22.37
N ASN A 106 46.75 21.31 -22.61
CA ASN A 106 47.04 20.12 -21.83
C ASN A 106 46.94 18.86 -22.71
N ASP A 107 47.15 17.69 -22.12
CA ASP A 107 47.11 16.38 -22.80
C ASP A 107 45.80 16.09 -23.56
N MET A 108 44.73 16.87 -23.33
CA MET A 108 43.42 16.71 -23.95
C MET A 108 43.14 17.74 -25.07
N THR A 109 44.06 18.66 -25.31
CA THR A 109 43.95 19.65 -26.39
C THR A 109 44.31 19.02 -27.73
N ILE A 110 43.36 19.04 -28.68
CA ILE A 110 43.58 18.54 -30.04
C ILE A 110 44.12 19.70 -30.88
N ASP A 111 45.36 19.59 -31.37
CA ASP A 111 45.91 20.52 -32.34
C ASP A 111 45.34 20.20 -33.74
N THR A 112 44.33 20.97 -34.13
CA THR A 112 43.62 20.79 -35.41
C THR A 112 44.50 21.07 -36.63
N ALA A 113 45.64 21.76 -36.47
CA ALA A 113 46.55 22.07 -37.57
C ALA A 113 47.54 20.93 -37.86
N ARG A 114 47.81 20.06 -36.87
CA ARG A 114 48.83 19.00 -36.97
C ARG A 114 48.29 17.59 -36.86
N THR A 115 47.05 17.42 -36.39
CA THR A 115 46.47 16.10 -36.14
C THR A 115 45.71 15.59 -37.36
N PRO A 116 45.99 14.36 -37.83
CA PRO A 116 45.20 13.68 -38.85
C PRO A 116 43.70 13.58 -38.49
N VAL A 117 42.82 13.71 -39.49
CA VAL A 117 41.37 13.78 -39.31
C VAL A 117 40.78 12.49 -38.73
N ASP A 118 41.35 11.34 -39.07
CA ASP A 118 40.99 10.02 -38.53
C ASP A 118 41.26 9.91 -37.02
N THR A 119 42.42 10.38 -36.58
CA THR A 119 42.83 10.39 -35.16
C THR A 119 41.97 11.35 -34.36
N MET A 120 41.66 12.52 -34.94
CA MET A 120 40.73 13.48 -34.35
C MET A 120 39.32 12.92 -34.24
N ALA A 121 38.80 12.26 -35.28
CA ALA A 121 37.49 11.63 -35.25
C ALA A 121 37.41 10.53 -34.19
N TRP A 122 38.45 9.69 -34.07
CA TRP A 122 38.51 8.64 -33.05
C TRP A 122 38.51 9.20 -31.62
N GLU A 123 39.28 10.25 -31.36
CA GLU A 123 39.29 10.89 -30.04
C GLU A 123 37.94 11.53 -29.71
N ILE A 124 37.26 12.15 -30.68
CA ILE A 124 35.91 12.68 -30.50
C ILE A 124 34.92 11.56 -30.17
N ILE A 125 34.96 10.44 -30.91
CA ILE A 125 34.06 9.30 -30.68
C ILE A 125 34.30 8.70 -29.29
N LYS A 126 35.57 8.48 -28.92
CA LYS A 126 35.95 7.95 -27.60
C LYS A 126 35.46 8.85 -26.47
N ARG A 127 35.66 10.16 -26.59
CA ARG A 127 35.15 11.15 -25.61
C ARG A 127 33.62 11.08 -25.53
N THR A 128 32.95 11.11 -26.69
CA THR A 128 31.48 11.04 -26.78
C THR A 128 30.93 9.77 -26.13
N ALA A 129 31.57 8.62 -26.36
CA ALA A 129 31.17 7.36 -25.75
C ALA A 129 31.28 7.39 -24.22
N VAL A 130 32.36 7.95 -23.67
CA VAL A 130 32.54 8.11 -22.22
C VAL A 130 31.47 9.04 -21.64
N PHE A 131 31.24 10.20 -22.26
CA PHE A 131 30.16 11.12 -21.86
C PHE A 131 28.78 10.43 -21.90
N MET A 132 28.50 9.66 -22.94
CA MET A 132 27.23 8.96 -23.09
C MET A 132 27.04 7.90 -22.01
N ILE A 133 28.06 7.10 -21.71
CA ILE A 133 28.00 6.09 -20.64
C ILE A 133 27.77 6.76 -19.29
N ASP A 134 28.51 7.83 -18.97
CA ASP A 134 28.35 8.51 -17.69
C ASP A 134 26.99 9.23 -17.59
N LEU A 135 26.45 9.74 -18.70
CA LEU A 135 25.08 10.26 -18.77
C LEU A 135 24.05 9.17 -18.52
N LEU A 136 24.21 7.98 -19.12
CA LEU A 136 23.34 6.84 -18.87
C LEU A 136 23.39 6.41 -17.40
N ILE A 137 24.58 6.32 -16.81
CA ILE A 137 24.75 6.02 -15.37
C ILE A 137 24.04 7.09 -14.53
N TYR A 138 24.22 8.36 -14.85
CA TYR A 138 23.58 9.44 -14.11
C TYR A 138 22.05 9.40 -14.19
N VAL A 139 21.51 9.25 -15.40
CA VAL A 139 20.07 9.28 -15.67
C VAL A 139 19.34 8.02 -15.18
N PHE A 140 19.91 6.84 -15.40
CA PHE A 140 19.25 5.57 -15.12
C PHE A 140 19.64 4.93 -13.79
N VAL A 141 20.79 5.28 -13.20
CA VAL A 141 21.26 4.69 -11.94
C VAL A 141 21.23 5.72 -10.82
N TRP A 142 21.97 6.81 -10.96
CA TRP A 142 22.14 7.78 -9.87
C TRP A 142 20.84 8.52 -9.52
N LEU A 143 20.12 9.00 -10.53
CA LEU A 143 18.87 9.72 -10.33
C LEU A 143 17.79 8.80 -9.70
N PRO A 144 17.38 7.67 -10.28
CA PRO A 144 16.21 6.94 -9.77
C PRO A 144 16.48 6.07 -8.54
N PHE A 145 17.71 5.62 -8.27
CA PHE A 145 17.97 4.71 -7.14
C PHE A 145 18.31 5.47 -5.85
N PRO A 146 19.54 6.01 -5.65
CA PRO A 146 19.89 6.73 -4.43
C PRO A 146 18.95 7.89 -4.11
N TRP A 147 18.62 8.71 -5.11
CA TRP A 147 17.85 9.93 -4.86
C TRP A 147 16.42 9.61 -4.41
N ASP A 148 15.75 8.64 -5.05
CA ASP A 148 14.39 8.28 -4.64
C ASP A 148 14.40 7.52 -3.30
N PHE A 149 15.45 6.74 -3.02
CA PHE A 149 15.58 5.99 -1.77
C PHE A 149 15.87 6.88 -0.54
N PHE A 150 16.73 7.90 -0.68
CA PHE A 150 17.11 8.77 0.44
C PHE A 150 16.30 10.07 0.51
N VAL A 151 16.07 10.74 -0.63
CA VAL A 151 15.44 12.07 -0.69
C VAL A 151 13.95 11.97 -1.00
N GLY A 152 13.57 11.11 -1.95
CA GLY A 152 12.18 10.78 -2.26
C GLY A 152 11.45 11.85 -3.07
N ARG A 153 11.36 11.68 -4.40
CA ARG A 153 10.78 12.70 -5.30
C ARG A 153 9.26 12.83 -5.24
N LYS A 154 8.52 11.72 -5.18
CA LYS A 154 7.06 11.70 -5.46
C LYS A 154 6.19 11.30 -4.27
N SER A 155 6.66 10.40 -3.42
CA SER A 155 5.87 9.79 -2.33
C SER A 155 6.59 9.84 -0.98
N GLY A 156 7.66 10.64 -0.87
CA GLY A 156 8.61 10.59 0.24
C GLY A 156 9.71 9.56 0.01
N SER A 157 10.55 9.36 1.03
CA SER A 157 11.66 8.43 0.96
C SER A 157 11.50 7.27 1.95
N PRO A 158 11.87 6.04 1.55
CA PRO A 158 11.91 4.88 2.44
C PRO A 158 12.73 5.14 3.71
N VAL A 159 13.86 5.85 3.58
CA VAL A 159 14.73 6.17 4.71
C VAL A 159 14.05 7.16 5.65
N ALA A 160 13.39 8.21 5.15
CA ALA A 160 12.65 9.14 6.00
C ALA A 160 11.52 8.44 6.76
N TRP A 161 10.82 7.49 6.13
CA TRP A 161 9.83 6.67 6.82
C TRP A 161 10.45 5.86 7.97
N ARG A 162 11.57 5.17 7.73
CA ARG A 162 12.26 4.40 8.77
C ARG A 162 12.85 5.27 9.88
N LEU A 163 13.29 6.49 9.57
CA LEU A 163 13.75 7.45 10.58
C LEU A 163 12.59 8.00 11.42
N ALA A 164 11.41 8.17 10.83
CA ALA A 164 10.25 8.74 11.53
C ALA A 164 9.47 7.72 12.37
N VAL A 165 9.30 6.49 11.87
CA VAL A 165 8.44 5.46 12.48
C VAL A 165 9.25 4.33 13.13
N GLY A 166 10.46 4.06 12.63
CA GLY A 166 11.26 2.91 13.05
C GLY A 166 10.76 1.59 12.47
N TYR A 167 11.02 0.51 13.21
CA TYR A 167 10.55 -0.83 12.88
C TYR A 167 9.64 -1.35 13.98
N GLN A 168 8.40 -1.69 13.62
CA GLN A 168 7.38 -2.19 14.55
C GLN A 168 6.84 -3.55 14.10
N ASN A 169 6.30 -4.31 15.05
CA ASN A 169 5.66 -5.60 14.75
C ASN A 169 4.36 -5.43 13.95
N LYS A 170 3.64 -4.32 14.18
CA LYS A 170 2.48 -3.92 13.38
C LYS A 170 2.78 -2.56 12.74
N GLU A 171 2.76 -2.49 11.42
CA GLU A 171 3.03 -1.24 10.68
C GLU A 171 1.85 -0.95 9.74
N ILE A 172 1.45 0.32 9.63
CA ILE A 172 0.44 0.74 8.68
C ILE A 172 1.12 0.96 7.32
N ILE A 173 0.62 0.27 6.30
CA ILE A 173 1.13 0.33 4.95
C ILE A 173 0.09 0.98 4.06
N VAL A 174 0.47 2.09 3.43
CA VAL A 174 -0.38 2.84 2.49
C VAL A 174 0.21 2.68 1.08
N ARG A 175 -0.56 2.00 0.23
CA ARG A 175 -0.26 1.84 -1.19
C ARG A 175 -1.04 2.86 -1.99
N ARG A 176 -0.43 3.40 -3.04
CA ARG A 176 -1.00 4.38 -3.98
C ARG A 176 -1.01 3.79 -5.38
N SER A 177 -2.10 4.01 -6.13
CA SER A 177 -2.17 3.59 -7.52
C SER A 177 -1.13 4.32 -8.40
N ARG A 178 -0.60 3.59 -9.39
CA ARG A 178 0.26 4.15 -10.44
C ARG A 178 -0.59 4.67 -11.60
N LYS A 179 0.00 4.73 -12.80
CA LYS A 179 -0.62 5.30 -14.00
C LYS A 179 -1.89 4.58 -14.49
N TRP A 180 -2.17 3.36 -14.04
CA TRP A 180 -3.38 2.65 -14.47
C TRP A 180 -4.67 3.34 -13.98
N TYR A 181 -4.62 4.14 -12.91
CA TYR A 181 -5.82 4.82 -12.46
C TYR A 181 -6.32 5.86 -13.49
N SER A 182 -5.43 6.51 -14.24
CA SER A 182 -5.87 7.45 -15.29
C SER A 182 -6.59 6.78 -16.46
N THR A 183 -6.55 5.44 -16.54
CA THR A 183 -7.33 4.68 -17.54
C THR A 183 -8.69 4.23 -17.02
N VAL A 184 -8.94 4.35 -15.71
CA VAL A 184 -10.25 4.11 -15.09
C VAL A 184 -10.96 5.45 -15.05
N GLY A 185 -11.95 5.66 -15.93
CA GLY A 185 -12.65 6.94 -16.06
C GLY A 185 -13.52 7.21 -14.84
N HIS A 186 -14.69 6.60 -14.79
CA HIS A 186 -15.68 6.83 -13.73
C HIS A 186 -15.82 5.58 -12.84
N PRO A 187 -15.05 5.47 -11.73
CA PRO A 187 -15.02 4.25 -10.90
C PRO A 187 -16.33 3.96 -10.14
N VAL A 188 -17.25 4.93 -10.10
CA VAL A 188 -18.52 4.85 -9.35
C VAL A 188 -19.66 4.29 -10.19
N GLU A 189 -19.60 4.48 -11.51
CA GLU A 189 -20.63 4.02 -12.42
C GLU A 189 -20.49 2.51 -12.65
N LYS A 190 -21.62 1.79 -12.58
CA LYS A 190 -21.63 0.35 -12.84
C LYS A 190 -21.30 0.08 -14.30
N GLY A 191 -20.18 -0.58 -14.55
CA GLY A 191 -19.71 -0.91 -15.89
C GLY A 191 -18.27 -1.41 -15.90
N GLU A 192 -17.66 -1.39 -17.10
CA GLU A 192 -16.33 -1.94 -17.36
C GLU A 192 -15.23 -1.26 -16.50
N ASP A 193 -15.36 0.05 -16.25
CA ASP A 193 -14.39 0.81 -15.45
C ASP A 193 -14.38 0.41 -13.98
N GLN A 194 -15.57 0.17 -13.42
CA GLN A 194 -15.72 -0.33 -12.06
C GLN A 194 -15.17 -1.76 -11.92
N GLU A 195 -15.43 -2.62 -12.90
CA GLU A 195 -14.89 -3.99 -12.91
C GLU A 195 -13.36 -4.01 -12.99
N LYS A 196 -12.76 -3.15 -13.83
CA LYS A 196 -11.30 -2.98 -13.91
C LYS A 196 -10.71 -2.52 -12.58
N LEU A 197 -11.34 -1.54 -11.92
CA LEU A 197 -10.91 -1.08 -10.60
C LEU A 197 -10.93 -2.25 -9.59
N PHE A 198 -12.06 -2.96 -9.51
CA PHE A 198 -12.19 -4.07 -8.56
C PHE A 198 -11.25 -5.22 -8.86
N ALA A 199 -11.00 -5.54 -10.13
CA ALA A 199 -10.05 -6.59 -10.50
C ALA A 199 -8.63 -6.28 -9.99
N VAL A 200 -8.16 -5.04 -10.16
CA VAL A 200 -6.84 -4.59 -9.68
C VAL A 200 -6.79 -4.52 -8.15
N VAL A 201 -7.84 -3.97 -7.52
CA VAL A 201 -7.91 -3.85 -6.06
C VAL A 201 -7.98 -5.22 -5.40
N LYS A 202 -8.84 -6.14 -5.87
CA LYS A 202 -8.99 -7.50 -5.32
C LYS A 202 -7.70 -8.30 -5.36
N LYS A 203 -6.96 -8.21 -6.47
CA LYS A 203 -5.63 -8.82 -6.60
C LYS A 203 -4.63 -8.24 -5.60
N ALA A 204 -4.73 -6.94 -5.30
CA ALA A 204 -3.85 -6.27 -4.36
C ALA A 204 -4.23 -6.50 -2.90
N THR A 205 -5.50 -6.74 -2.59
CA THR A 205 -6.03 -7.01 -1.25
C THR A 205 -6.20 -8.50 -0.95
N ASP A 206 -5.70 -9.39 -1.81
CA ASP A 206 -5.71 -10.83 -1.58
C ASP A 206 -4.97 -11.17 -0.26
N PRO A 207 -5.62 -11.87 0.69
CA PRO A 207 -5.04 -12.12 2.00
C PRO A 207 -3.87 -13.11 1.95
N MET A 208 -3.84 -14.03 0.98
CA MET A 208 -2.69 -14.91 0.77
C MET A 208 -1.49 -14.08 0.35
N TRP A 209 -1.67 -13.20 -0.63
CA TRP A 209 -0.62 -12.30 -1.11
C TRP A 209 -0.12 -11.34 -0.02
N MET A 210 -1.03 -10.74 0.75
CA MET A 210 -0.68 -9.84 1.85
C MET A 210 0.04 -10.57 2.98
N SER A 211 -0.25 -11.86 3.18
CA SER A 211 0.41 -12.67 4.20
C SER A 211 1.81 -13.14 3.78
N GLU A 212 2.11 -13.27 2.50
CA GLU A 212 3.42 -13.74 2.02
C GLU A 212 4.47 -12.64 2.04
N LYS A 213 4.10 -11.41 1.67
CA LYS A 213 5.02 -10.29 1.51
C LYS A 213 4.97 -9.31 2.66
N THR A 214 6.10 -8.67 2.95
CA THR A 214 6.11 -7.48 3.83
C THR A 214 5.60 -6.28 3.06
N GLY A 215 5.07 -5.28 3.77
CA GLY A 215 4.56 -4.05 3.17
C GLY A 215 5.56 -3.38 2.23
N TYR A 216 6.85 -3.38 2.58
CA TYR A 216 7.93 -2.87 1.75
C TYR A 216 8.07 -3.61 0.41
N ALA A 217 7.89 -4.93 0.42
CA ALA A 217 8.02 -5.80 -0.76
C ALA A 217 6.74 -5.85 -1.63
N MET A 218 5.69 -5.10 -1.26
CA MET A 218 4.43 -5.03 -2.02
C MET A 218 4.45 -4.00 -3.15
N LEU A 219 5.60 -3.40 -3.44
CA LEU A 219 5.82 -2.58 -4.64
C LEU A 219 5.64 -3.44 -5.90
N ASN A 220 4.80 -3.00 -6.83
CA ASN A 220 4.62 -3.67 -8.11
C ASN A 220 4.37 -2.66 -9.24
N THR A 221 4.02 -3.16 -10.43
CA THR A 221 3.73 -2.34 -11.62
C THR A 221 2.48 -1.48 -11.45
N GLU A 222 1.53 -1.93 -10.62
CA GLU A 222 0.21 -1.32 -10.41
C GLU A 222 0.22 -0.36 -9.20
N TRP A 223 1.00 -0.66 -8.16
CA TRP A 223 0.96 -0.04 -6.85
C TRP A 223 2.35 0.46 -6.43
N ASP A 224 2.37 1.67 -5.90
CA ASP A 224 3.52 2.29 -5.27
C ASP A 224 3.28 2.43 -3.76
N LEU A 225 4.33 2.61 -2.97
CA LEU A 225 4.18 2.92 -1.54
C LEU A 225 4.26 4.42 -1.32
N ASP A 226 3.33 4.95 -0.53
CA ASP A 226 3.34 6.36 -0.15
C ASP A 226 3.92 6.53 1.26
N TRP A 227 5.25 6.68 1.30
CA TRP A 227 6.01 6.79 2.54
C TRP A 227 5.56 7.96 3.41
N LYS A 228 5.17 9.10 2.80
CA LYS A 228 4.66 10.25 3.55
C LYS A 228 3.34 9.91 4.23
N LEU A 229 2.40 9.31 3.50
CA LEU A 229 1.11 8.92 4.07
C LEU A 229 1.25 7.83 5.14
N MET A 230 2.22 6.92 5.00
CA MET A 230 2.53 5.93 6.04
C MET A 230 3.01 6.59 7.34
N VAL A 231 3.88 7.60 7.25
CA VAL A 231 4.31 8.39 8.41
C VAL A 231 3.13 9.16 9.02
N VAL A 232 2.29 9.78 8.19
CA VAL A 232 1.10 10.52 8.66
C VAL A 232 0.12 9.57 9.37
N ALA A 233 -0.20 8.42 8.78
CA ALA A 233 -1.09 7.43 9.37
C ALA A 233 -0.58 6.95 10.73
N THR A 234 0.73 6.64 10.82
CA THR A 234 1.35 6.24 12.08
C THR A 234 1.25 7.35 13.12
N LYS A 235 1.56 8.60 12.75
CA LYS A 235 1.44 9.74 13.67
C LYS A 235 0.01 9.98 14.16
N LEU A 236 -1.00 9.75 13.32
CA LEU A 236 -2.40 9.87 13.72
C LEU A 236 -2.78 8.81 14.78
N VAL A 237 -2.21 7.61 14.67
CA VAL A 237 -2.36 6.57 15.68
C VAL A 237 -1.58 6.90 16.95
N ASP A 238 -0.33 7.37 16.83
CA ASP A 238 0.49 7.78 17.97
C ASP A 238 -0.17 8.93 18.77
N ASN A 239 -0.84 9.85 18.05
CA ASN A 239 -1.61 10.95 18.63
C ASN A 239 -3.00 10.53 19.15
N LYS A 240 -3.35 9.23 19.08
CA LYS A 240 -4.63 8.65 19.51
C LYS A 240 -5.87 9.25 18.83
N GLN A 241 -5.72 9.81 17.64
CA GLN A 241 -6.85 10.29 16.84
C GLN A 241 -7.53 9.13 16.11
N LEU A 242 -6.75 8.12 15.73
CA LEU A 242 -7.19 6.87 15.13
C LEU A 242 -6.55 5.70 15.87
N THR A 243 -7.13 4.52 15.74
CA THR A 243 -6.60 3.27 16.26
C THR A 243 -5.90 2.47 15.16
N MET A 244 -5.05 1.51 15.52
CA MET A 244 -4.47 0.61 14.52
C MET A 244 -5.55 -0.19 13.79
N ASP A 245 -6.61 -0.57 14.49
CA ASP A 245 -7.73 -1.32 13.92
C ASP A 245 -8.55 -0.53 12.91
N ASP A 246 -8.50 0.80 12.98
CA ASP A 246 -9.11 1.64 11.97
C ASP A 246 -8.46 1.36 10.61
N PHE A 247 -7.13 1.20 10.53
CA PHE A 247 -6.40 0.93 9.28
C PHE A 247 -6.42 -0.54 8.81
N ARG A 248 -7.44 -1.31 9.17
CA ARG A 248 -7.71 -2.62 8.54
C ARG A 248 -7.89 -2.48 7.03
N THR A 249 -7.72 -3.57 6.28
CA THR A 249 -7.69 -3.56 4.80
C THR A 249 -8.83 -2.74 4.19
N MET A 250 -8.48 -1.53 3.77
CA MET A 250 -9.39 -0.49 3.31
C MET A 250 -8.88 0.07 1.99
N THR A 251 -9.80 0.36 1.08
CA THR A 251 -9.47 1.03 -0.18
C THR A 251 -10.17 2.37 -0.21
N PHE A 252 -9.42 3.44 -0.45
CA PHE A 252 -9.92 4.81 -0.59
C PHE A 252 -9.99 5.20 -2.05
N VAL A 253 -11.15 5.72 -2.47
CA VAL A 253 -11.41 6.19 -3.83
C VAL A 253 -12.06 7.57 -3.73
N HIS A 254 -11.61 8.53 -4.53
CA HIS A 254 -12.21 9.85 -4.59
C HIS A 254 -13.13 9.97 -5.81
N CYS A 255 -14.35 10.47 -5.60
CA CYS A 255 -15.26 10.87 -6.65
C CYS A 255 -15.65 12.34 -6.45
N GLU A 256 -15.85 13.09 -7.53
CA GLU A 256 -16.24 14.50 -7.46
C GLU A 256 -17.65 14.69 -6.86
N GLU A 257 -18.55 13.74 -7.09
CA GLU A 257 -19.95 13.79 -6.64
C GLU A 257 -20.10 13.42 -5.17
N PHE A 258 -19.39 12.38 -4.70
CA PHE A 258 -19.54 11.80 -3.37
C PHE A 258 -18.38 12.12 -2.41
N GLY A 259 -17.29 12.70 -2.91
CA GLY A 259 -16.05 12.93 -2.17
C GLY A 259 -15.25 11.64 -1.96
N TRP A 260 -14.60 11.53 -0.79
CA TRP A 260 -13.84 10.34 -0.41
C TRP A 260 -14.77 9.20 0.00
N MET A 261 -14.64 8.08 -0.70
CA MET A 261 -15.35 6.84 -0.44
C MET A 261 -14.38 5.76 0.01
N VAL A 262 -14.87 4.85 0.82
CA VAL A 262 -14.14 3.70 1.34
C VAL A 262 -14.83 2.42 0.87
N ILE A 263 -14.01 1.50 0.40
CA ILE A 263 -14.38 0.10 0.25
C ILE A 263 -13.71 -0.64 1.40
N GLU A 264 -14.51 -1.02 2.39
CA GLU A 264 -14.09 -1.98 3.39
C GLU A 264 -13.99 -3.32 2.70
N SER A 265 -12.77 -3.84 2.57
CA SER A 265 -12.51 -5.10 1.88
C SER A 265 -12.89 -6.28 2.77
N ALA A 266 -14.08 -6.29 3.37
CA ALA A 266 -14.67 -7.46 4.01
C ALA A 266 -14.86 -8.64 3.02
N GLN A 267 -14.51 -8.44 1.74
CA GLN A 267 -14.39 -9.45 0.69
C GLN A 267 -12.92 -9.84 0.34
N ALA A 268 -11.90 -9.29 1.01
CA ALA A 268 -10.49 -9.60 0.74
C ALA A 268 -9.58 -9.63 1.99
N GLY A 269 -9.89 -8.90 3.05
CA GLY A 269 -9.43 -9.24 4.40
C GLY A 269 -10.66 -9.75 5.12
N GLY A 270 -10.72 -11.07 5.36
CA GLY A 270 -11.93 -11.71 5.83
C GLY A 270 -12.59 -10.91 6.95
N SER A 271 -13.91 -10.80 6.89
CA SER A 271 -14.73 -10.25 7.97
C SER A 271 -14.16 -10.65 9.34
N ALA A 272 -14.29 -9.84 10.38
CA ALA A 272 -13.94 -10.28 11.74
C ALA A 272 -14.52 -11.68 12.05
N LYS A 273 -15.68 -12.02 11.45
CA LYS A 273 -16.30 -13.34 11.46
C LYS A 273 -15.56 -14.41 10.64
N GLU A 274 -15.02 -14.10 9.46
CA GLU A 274 -14.24 -15.06 8.65
C GLU A 274 -12.82 -15.27 9.21
N GLU A 275 -12.20 -14.23 9.76
CA GLU A 275 -10.92 -14.34 10.48
C GLU A 275 -11.10 -15.15 11.77
N GLU A 276 -12.18 -14.92 12.52
CA GLU A 276 -12.59 -15.79 13.64
C GLU A 276 -12.87 -17.22 13.17
N GLY A 277 -13.62 -17.39 12.08
CA GLY A 277 -13.88 -18.69 11.46
C GLY A 277 -12.59 -19.43 11.12
N ARG A 278 -11.64 -18.76 10.47
CA ARG A 278 -10.33 -19.33 10.12
C ARG A 278 -9.50 -19.67 11.36
N ARG A 279 -9.47 -18.80 12.38
CA ARG A 279 -8.79 -19.08 13.66
C ARG A 279 -9.42 -20.28 14.37
N LYS A 280 -10.75 -20.40 14.34
CA LYS A 280 -11.48 -21.52 14.90
C LYS A 280 -11.19 -22.82 14.14
N ILE A 281 -11.11 -22.78 12.81
CA ILE A 281 -10.71 -23.96 11.99
C ILE A 281 -9.29 -24.41 12.32
N VAL A 282 -8.35 -23.48 12.44
CA VAL A 282 -6.96 -23.80 12.80
C VAL A 282 -6.88 -24.35 14.23
N ALA A 283 -7.55 -23.72 15.20
CA ALA A 283 -7.60 -24.20 16.58
C ALA A 283 -8.27 -25.59 16.69
N PHE A 284 -9.33 -25.83 15.91
CA PHE A 284 -10.02 -27.13 15.83
C PHE A 284 -9.09 -28.21 15.25
N LYS A 285 -8.30 -27.89 14.24
CA LYS A 285 -7.28 -28.82 13.70
C LYS A 285 -6.20 -29.11 14.74
N ASP A 286 -5.60 -28.06 15.32
CA ASP A 286 -4.47 -28.20 16.25
C ASP A 286 -4.85 -28.99 17.51
N GLU A 287 -6.06 -28.79 18.03
CA GLU A 287 -6.57 -29.52 19.19
C GLU A 287 -6.85 -31.01 18.87
N LEU A 288 -7.39 -31.33 17.67
CA LEU A 288 -7.56 -32.73 17.24
C LEU A 288 -6.21 -33.41 16.97
N THR A 289 -5.22 -32.69 16.44
CA THR A 289 -3.85 -33.18 16.26
C THR A 289 -3.17 -33.42 17.61
N ALA A 290 -3.37 -32.55 18.61
CA ALA A 290 -2.86 -32.75 19.96
C ALA A 290 -3.45 -33.99 20.64
N MET A 291 -4.69 -34.36 20.31
CA MET A 291 -5.32 -35.62 20.75
C MET A 291 -4.94 -36.84 19.90
N GLY A 292 -4.11 -36.66 18.87
CA GLY A 292 -3.71 -37.74 17.94
C GLY A 292 -4.83 -38.21 17.01
N LYS A 293 -5.91 -37.43 16.86
CA LYS A 293 -7.13 -37.80 16.10
C LYS A 293 -7.35 -36.89 14.90
N GLU A 294 -6.29 -36.57 14.16
CA GLU A 294 -6.34 -35.69 12.98
C GLU A 294 -7.28 -36.22 11.88
N ASN A 295 -7.48 -37.54 11.79
CA ASN A 295 -8.42 -38.16 10.85
C ASN A 295 -9.89 -37.74 11.07
N LEU A 296 -10.27 -37.33 12.29
CA LEU A 296 -11.62 -36.81 12.57
C LEU A 296 -11.87 -35.46 11.88
N PHE A 297 -10.83 -34.63 11.79
CA PHE A 297 -10.89 -33.33 11.12
C PHE A 297 -11.27 -33.49 9.64
N PHE A 298 -10.58 -34.38 8.94
CA PHE A 298 -10.82 -34.62 7.52
C PHE A 298 -12.18 -35.25 7.25
N ARG A 299 -12.61 -36.23 8.07
CA ARG A 299 -13.94 -36.85 7.95
C ARG A 299 -15.06 -35.86 8.22
N TRP A 300 -14.87 -34.93 9.14
CA TRP A 300 -15.84 -33.87 9.41
C TRP A 300 -15.95 -32.89 8.24
N ILE A 301 -14.82 -32.43 7.68
CA ILE A 301 -14.84 -31.57 6.49
C ILE A 301 -15.53 -32.27 5.32
N GLU A 302 -15.22 -33.55 5.08
CA GLU A 302 -15.84 -34.35 4.03
C GLU A 302 -17.35 -34.47 4.23
N LEU A 303 -17.82 -34.70 5.46
CA LEU A 303 -19.24 -34.74 5.79
C LEU A 303 -19.94 -33.41 5.49
N VAL A 304 -19.36 -32.28 5.92
CA VAL A 304 -19.91 -30.94 5.68
C VAL A 304 -19.91 -30.60 4.19
N GLN A 305 -18.84 -30.91 3.46
CA GLN A 305 -18.77 -30.73 2.02
C GLN A 305 -19.79 -31.62 1.28
N TYR A 306 -19.94 -32.87 1.69
CA TYR A 306 -20.90 -33.80 1.09
C TYR A 306 -22.34 -33.31 1.28
N GLU A 307 -22.75 -32.93 2.50
CA GLU A 307 -24.10 -32.45 2.78
C GLU A 307 -24.37 -31.07 2.16
N SER A 308 -23.37 -30.17 2.10
CA SER A 308 -23.50 -28.87 1.43
C SER A 308 -23.59 -28.95 -0.10
N SER A 309 -23.02 -30.00 -0.71
CA SER A 309 -23.07 -30.23 -2.16
C SER A 309 -24.38 -30.82 -2.68
N ARG A 310 -25.33 -31.17 -1.78
CA ARG A 310 -26.59 -31.80 -2.15
C ARG A 310 -27.56 -30.81 -2.84
N PRO A 311 -28.31 -31.28 -3.85
CA PRO A 311 -29.35 -30.46 -4.47
C PRO A 311 -30.45 -30.16 -3.44
N GLY A 312 -30.57 -28.89 -3.05
CA GLY A 312 -31.45 -28.43 -1.97
C GLY A 312 -30.85 -27.34 -1.07
N GLY A 313 -29.54 -27.08 -1.18
CA GLY A 313 -28.85 -26.06 -0.38
C GLY A 313 -28.55 -26.51 1.05
N PHE A 314 -27.74 -25.72 1.77
CA PHE A 314 -27.33 -26.01 3.15
C PHE A 314 -28.23 -25.26 4.15
N GLY A 315 -29.51 -25.63 4.17
CA GLY A 315 -30.51 -25.00 5.02
C GLY A 315 -30.44 -25.43 6.49
N PRO A 316 -31.25 -24.82 7.38
CA PRO A 316 -31.22 -25.07 8.83
C PRO A 316 -31.46 -26.54 9.21
N GLU A 317 -32.33 -27.24 8.48
CA GLU A 317 -32.60 -28.66 8.71
C GLU A 317 -31.43 -29.58 8.32
N GLN A 318 -30.71 -29.24 7.23
CA GLN A 318 -29.50 -29.99 6.83
C GLN A 318 -28.34 -29.72 7.80
N GLN A 319 -28.21 -28.48 8.29
CA GLN A 319 -27.24 -28.15 9.32
C GLN A 319 -27.46 -29.00 10.59
N ARG A 320 -28.70 -29.10 11.08
CA ARG A 320 -29.02 -29.92 12.26
C ARG A 320 -28.69 -31.40 12.06
N LYS A 321 -29.05 -31.97 10.90
CA LYS A 321 -28.74 -33.38 10.57
C LYS A 321 -27.23 -33.63 10.41
N THR A 322 -26.50 -32.67 9.83
CA THR A 322 -25.04 -32.75 9.69
C THR A 322 -24.38 -32.70 11.07
N MET A 323 -24.94 -31.93 12.00
CA MET A 323 -24.47 -31.81 13.37
C MET A 323 -24.73 -33.07 14.21
N GLU A 324 -25.89 -33.69 14.09
CA GLU A 324 -26.18 -34.98 14.73
C GLU A 324 -25.19 -36.05 14.25
N LYS A 325 -24.94 -36.14 12.94
CA LYS A 325 -23.93 -37.07 12.38
C LYS A 325 -22.50 -36.75 12.81
N ALA A 326 -22.16 -35.46 12.92
CA ALA A 326 -20.85 -35.03 13.40
C ALA A 326 -20.66 -35.42 14.87
N ARG A 327 -21.70 -35.28 15.70
CA ARG A 327 -21.68 -35.71 17.10
C ARG A 327 -21.43 -37.22 17.20
N ASP A 328 -22.17 -38.02 16.46
CA ASP A 328 -22.00 -39.49 16.43
C ASP A 328 -20.58 -39.89 16.00
N LEU A 329 -20.00 -39.21 15.01
CA LEU A 329 -18.64 -39.44 14.53
C LEU A 329 -17.57 -39.15 15.59
N PHE A 330 -17.76 -38.09 16.38
CA PHE A 330 -16.84 -37.69 17.45
C PHE A 330 -16.97 -38.58 18.68
N GLU A 331 -18.19 -38.91 19.08
CA GLU A 331 -18.47 -39.81 20.21
C GLU A 331 -17.98 -41.25 19.93
N ALA A 332 -18.14 -41.75 18.69
CA ALA A 332 -17.61 -43.05 18.28
C ALA A 332 -16.08 -43.15 18.35
N GLN A 333 -15.38 -42.02 18.35
CA GLN A 333 -13.93 -41.94 18.53
C GLN A 333 -13.55 -41.52 19.97
N GLY A 334 -14.49 -41.44 20.90
CA GLY A 334 -14.25 -41.08 22.30
C GLY A 334 -13.83 -39.62 22.49
N VAL A 335 -14.36 -38.71 21.66
CA VAL A 335 -14.25 -37.25 21.86
C VAL A 335 -15.64 -36.71 22.17
N ASP A 336 -15.79 -36.08 23.34
CA ASP A 336 -17.02 -35.40 23.72
C ASP A 336 -17.17 -34.13 22.87
N PHE A 337 -18.11 -34.18 21.93
CA PHE A 337 -18.34 -33.14 20.93
C PHE A 337 -18.71 -31.80 21.57
N ASP A 338 -19.61 -31.81 22.56
CA ASP A 338 -20.12 -30.59 23.21
C ASP A 338 -19.01 -29.92 24.04
N ARG A 339 -18.22 -30.71 24.77
CA ARG A 339 -17.09 -30.20 25.56
C ARG A 339 -15.94 -29.68 24.69
N PHE A 340 -15.70 -30.33 23.56
CA PHE A 340 -14.68 -29.95 22.60
C PHE A 340 -15.02 -28.61 21.92
N TRP A 341 -16.27 -28.41 21.50
CA TRP A 341 -16.71 -27.14 20.92
C TRP A 341 -16.78 -25.99 21.92
N ALA A 342 -17.12 -26.27 23.18
CA ALA A 342 -17.04 -25.28 24.25
C ALA A 342 -15.60 -24.76 24.45
N LYS A 343 -14.58 -25.61 24.25
CA LYS A 343 -13.16 -25.25 24.36
C LYS A 343 -12.67 -24.36 23.20
N ILE A 344 -13.25 -24.50 22.01
CA ILE A 344 -12.85 -23.77 20.79
C ILE A 344 -13.59 -22.42 20.65
N GLY A 345 -14.52 -22.10 21.56
CA GLY A 345 -15.24 -20.83 21.57
C GLY A 345 -16.55 -20.83 20.77
N GLY A 346 -17.19 -22.00 20.67
CA GLY A 346 -18.53 -22.15 20.08
C GLY A 346 -18.57 -22.15 18.55
N MET A 347 -19.72 -22.54 18.00
CA MET A 347 -19.91 -22.86 16.58
C MET A 347 -20.13 -21.65 15.65
N GLN A 348 -20.36 -20.46 16.21
CA GLN A 348 -20.59 -19.23 15.43
C GLN A 348 -19.37 -18.87 14.57
N GLY A 349 -19.56 -18.63 13.27
CA GLY A 349 -18.51 -18.19 12.33
C GLY A 349 -17.81 -19.31 11.54
N MET A 350 -18.28 -20.55 11.65
CA MET A 350 -17.80 -21.66 10.80
C MET A 350 -18.48 -21.65 9.43
N PRO A 351 -17.80 -22.07 8.34
CA PRO A 351 -18.38 -22.10 7.00
C PRO A 351 -19.70 -22.88 6.96
N GLY A 352 -20.79 -22.19 6.64
CA GLY A 352 -22.14 -22.77 6.54
C GLY A 352 -22.92 -22.85 7.86
N MET A 353 -22.37 -22.37 8.98
CA MET A 353 -22.97 -22.47 10.33
C MET A 353 -23.22 -21.09 10.95
N ASP A 354 -23.44 -20.07 10.13
CA ASP A 354 -23.49 -18.67 10.57
C ASP A 354 -24.82 -18.25 11.22
N GLU A 355 -25.89 -19.05 11.08
CA GLU A 355 -27.27 -18.70 11.46
C GLU A 355 -27.87 -19.49 12.65
N MET A 356 -27.05 -20.18 13.46
CA MET A 356 -27.53 -20.81 14.71
C MET A 356 -27.32 -19.96 15.96
#